data_AF-A0A067PSB8-F1
#
_entry.id   AF-A0A067PSB8-F1
#
_cell.length_a   1.000
_cell.length_b   1.000
_cell.length_c   1.000
_cell.angle_alpha   90.00
_cell.angle_beta   90.00
_cell.angle_gamma   90.00
#
_symmetry.space_group_name_H-M   'P 1'
#
loop_
_entity.id
_entity.type
_entity.pdbx_description
1 polymer ?
#
loop_
_entity_poly.entity_id
_entity_poly.type
_entity_poly.pdbx_seq_one_letter_code
_entity_poly.pdbx_strand_id
1 'polypeptide(L)'
;MKIQKKTNTTIAAKGPWPSQLQLDSLVEKAVGLFIYAATLVKFVDGEDCPDKKLEEVMEQHTGLDTLYHQVLSCAALSAVPRLKCLFRRIIETVLFLCDPFGVDDLACLLWVEPEDIHAVLKGCGSIILVPDDR
;
A
#
# COMPACT_ATOMS: atom_id res chain seq x y z
N MET A 1 -2.11 33.70 -60.46
CA MET A 1 -1.02 33.32 -59.53
C MET A 1 -1.63 33.11 -58.14
N LYS A 2 -1.84 31.85 -57.73
CA LYS A 2 -2.54 31.51 -56.47
C LYS A 2 -1.53 31.42 -55.33
N ILE A 3 -1.62 32.32 -54.36
CA ILE A 3 -0.82 32.29 -53.13
C ILE A 3 -1.46 31.27 -52.20
N GLN A 4 -0.83 30.11 -52.03
CA GLN A 4 -1.27 29.11 -51.07
C GLN A 4 -0.86 29.53 -49.67
N LYS A 5 -1.87 29.68 -48.80
CA LYS A 5 -1.70 29.92 -47.37
C LYS A 5 -1.12 28.66 -46.75
N LYS A 6 0.11 28.74 -46.24
CA LYS A 6 0.70 27.73 -45.36
C LYS A 6 -0.19 27.60 -44.13
N THR A 7 -0.86 26.48 -43.99
CA THR A 7 -1.53 26.08 -42.75
C THR A 7 -0.47 25.71 -41.73
N ASN A 8 -0.32 26.52 -40.70
CA ASN A 8 0.51 26.22 -39.54
C ASN A 8 -0.12 25.02 -38.81
N THR A 9 0.55 23.88 -38.85
CA THR A 9 0.23 22.71 -38.04
C THR A 9 0.48 23.05 -36.58
N THR A 10 -0.60 23.27 -35.82
CA THR A 10 -0.58 23.44 -34.37
C THR A 10 -0.14 22.12 -33.75
N ILE A 11 1.10 22.04 -33.27
CA ILE A 11 1.56 20.95 -32.41
C ILE A 11 0.78 21.11 -31.10
N ALA A 12 -0.24 20.28 -30.90
CA ALA A 12 -0.98 20.23 -29.65
C ALA A 12 0.01 19.85 -28.54
N ALA A 13 0.18 20.73 -27.55
CA ALA A 13 0.98 20.44 -26.37
C ALA A 13 0.39 19.20 -25.67
N LYS A 14 1.18 18.12 -25.57
CA LYS A 14 0.84 16.95 -24.75
C LYS A 14 0.64 17.51 -23.32
N GLY A 15 -0.56 17.31 -22.75
CA GLY A 15 -0.88 17.78 -21.40
C GLY A 15 0.07 17.20 -20.34
N PRO A 16 -0.03 17.63 -19.07
CA PRO A 16 0.78 17.04 -18.00
C PRO A 16 0.59 15.53 -18.00
N TRP A 17 1.71 14.82 -18.01
CA TRP A 17 1.76 13.37 -17.92
C TRP A 17 2.28 12.98 -16.54
N PRO A 18 1.62 12.06 -15.81
CA PRO A 18 0.30 11.48 -16.11
C PRO A 18 -0.84 12.52 -15.98
N SER A 19 -2.01 12.20 -16.55
CA SER A 19 -3.19 13.06 -16.36
C SER A 19 -3.64 13.07 -14.89
N GLN A 20 -4.31 14.14 -14.47
CA GLN A 20 -4.79 14.26 -13.07
C GLN A 20 -5.69 13.09 -12.68
N LEU A 21 -6.58 12.63 -13.58
CA LEU A 21 -7.47 11.49 -13.32
C LEU A 21 -6.70 10.19 -13.10
N GLN A 22 -5.63 9.95 -13.87
CA GLN A 22 -4.77 8.79 -13.65
C GLN A 22 -4.04 8.89 -12.32
N LEU A 23 -3.55 10.08 -11.96
CA LEU A 23 -2.89 10.31 -10.69
C LEU A 23 -3.84 10.08 -9.50
N ASP A 24 -5.05 10.62 -9.56
CA ASP A 24 -6.08 10.45 -8.53
C ASP A 24 -6.44 8.96 -8.36
N SER A 25 -6.60 8.23 -9.47
CA SER A 25 -6.84 6.78 -9.43
C SER A 25 -5.67 6.00 -8.82
N LEU A 26 -4.43 6.38 -9.11
CA LEU A 26 -3.25 5.77 -8.51
C LEU A 26 -3.16 6.06 -7.01
N VAL A 27 -3.51 7.27 -6.58
CA VAL A 27 -3.57 7.64 -5.16
C VAL A 27 -4.63 6.80 -4.44
N GLU A 28 -5.81 6.63 -5.04
CA GLU A 28 -6.86 5.78 -4.51
C GLU A 28 -6.41 4.32 -4.39
N LYS A 29 -5.81 3.77 -5.45
CA LYS A 29 -5.25 2.40 -5.46
C LYS A 29 -4.10 2.20 -4.47
N ALA A 30 -3.35 3.27 -4.17
CA ALA A 30 -2.25 3.22 -3.22
C ALA A 30 -2.77 3.10 -1.77
N VAL A 31 -3.95 3.64 -1.45
CA VAL A 31 -4.51 3.64 -0.07
C VAL A 31 -3.49 4.11 0.98
N GLY A 32 -2.65 5.09 0.63
CA GLY A 32 -1.57 5.59 1.50
C GLY A 32 -0.33 4.68 1.63
N LEU A 33 -0.27 3.55 0.93
CA LEU A 33 0.85 2.62 0.95
C LEU A 33 2.00 3.15 0.09
N PHE A 34 3.01 3.73 0.74
CA PHE A 34 4.20 4.24 0.06
C PHE A 34 4.93 3.16 -0.76
N ILE A 35 4.86 1.89 -0.33
CA ILE A 35 5.44 0.77 -1.07
C ILE A 35 4.79 0.55 -2.44
N TYR A 36 3.47 0.75 -2.55
CA TYR A 36 2.77 0.66 -3.82
C TYR A 36 3.23 1.76 -4.76
N ALA A 37 3.23 3.02 -4.27
CA ALA A 37 3.66 4.17 -5.06
C ALA A 37 5.12 4.05 -5.54
N ALA A 38 6.04 3.64 -4.65
CA ALA A 38 7.45 3.47 -5.01
C ALA A 38 7.67 2.34 -6.02
N THR A 39 6.92 1.24 -5.89
CA THR A 39 6.99 0.11 -6.83
C THR A 39 6.43 0.49 -8.20
N LEU A 40 5.30 1.20 -8.21
CA LEU A 40 4.69 1.73 -9.43
C LEU A 40 5.64 2.66 -10.18
N VAL A 41 6.24 3.62 -9.48
CA VAL A 41 7.20 4.55 -10.10
C VAL A 41 8.34 3.78 -10.75
N LYS A 42 8.95 2.82 -10.04
CA LYS A 42 10.01 1.97 -10.60
C LYS A 42 9.56 1.14 -11.80
N PHE A 43 8.34 0.63 -11.78
CA PHE A 43 7.78 -0.14 -12.88
C PHE A 43 7.63 0.72 -14.14
N VAL A 44 7.04 1.91 -13.99
CA VAL A 44 6.79 2.85 -15.08
C VAL A 44 8.09 3.50 -15.59
N ASP A 45 9.06 3.77 -14.72
CA ASP A 45 10.36 4.41 -15.03
C ASP A 45 11.35 3.50 -15.80
N GLY A 46 11.00 2.24 -16.08
CA GLY A 46 11.85 1.36 -16.88
C GLY A 46 11.94 1.76 -18.36
N GLU A 47 13.07 1.46 -19.03
CA GLU A 47 13.48 1.95 -20.36
C GLU A 47 12.44 1.88 -21.50
N ASP A 48 11.45 0.99 -21.44
CA ASP A 48 10.43 0.85 -22.48
C ASP A 48 9.02 1.33 -22.06
N CYS A 49 8.44 2.22 -22.89
CA CYS A 49 7.02 2.56 -22.99
C CYS A 49 6.29 2.89 -21.66
N PRO A 50 6.63 3.99 -20.97
CA PRO A 50 5.99 4.39 -19.71
C PRO A 50 4.48 4.61 -19.83
N ASP A 51 4.02 5.17 -20.97
CA ASP A 51 2.61 5.37 -21.29
C ASP A 51 1.81 4.04 -21.24
N LYS A 52 2.33 2.98 -21.87
CA LYS A 52 1.67 1.66 -21.93
C LYS A 52 1.67 0.94 -20.59
N LYS A 53 2.78 1.02 -19.86
CA LYS A 53 2.89 0.44 -18.52
C LYS A 53 1.93 1.10 -17.53
N LEU A 54 1.76 2.41 -17.64
CA LEU A 54 0.79 3.14 -16.86
C LEU A 54 -0.64 2.67 -17.18
N GLU A 55 -1.00 2.54 -18.46
CA GLU A 55 -2.30 1.98 -18.87
C GLU A 55 -2.52 0.56 -18.34
N GLU A 56 -1.51 -0.31 -18.43
CA GLU A 56 -1.59 -1.69 -17.93
C GLU A 56 -1.88 -1.74 -16.41
N VAL A 57 -1.22 -0.89 -15.61
CA VAL A 57 -1.48 -0.82 -14.17
C VAL A 57 -2.86 -0.21 -13.86
N MET A 58 -3.32 0.72 -14.69
CA MET A 58 -4.66 1.27 -14.57
C MET A 58 -5.73 0.19 -14.78
N GLU A 59 -5.52 -0.73 -15.72
CA GLU A 59 -6.46 -1.80 -16.04
C GLU A 59 -6.40 -3.01 -15.08
N GLN A 60 -5.20 -3.48 -14.73
CA GLN A 60 -5.06 -4.78 -14.06
C GLN A 60 -5.05 -4.74 -12.53
N HIS A 61 -4.63 -3.63 -11.93
CA HIS A 61 -4.32 -3.63 -10.50
C HIS A 61 -5.49 -3.10 -9.66
N THR A 62 -6.07 -3.93 -8.79
CA THR A 62 -7.08 -3.54 -7.78
C THR A 62 -6.45 -3.03 -6.47
N GLY A 63 -5.18 -2.62 -6.50
CA GLY A 63 -4.38 -2.29 -5.31
C GLY A 63 -3.84 -3.52 -4.57
N LEU A 64 -3.40 -3.34 -3.32
CA LEU A 64 -2.90 -4.41 -2.44
C LEU A 64 -3.91 -4.84 -1.38
N ASP A 65 -5.06 -4.18 -1.33
CA ASP A 65 -6.05 -4.34 -0.26
C ASP A 65 -6.57 -5.78 -0.15
N THR A 66 -6.84 -6.44 -1.29
CA THR A 66 -7.30 -7.85 -1.28
C THR A 66 -6.27 -8.79 -0.65
N LEU A 67 -4.97 -8.59 -0.96
CA LEU A 67 -3.90 -9.42 -0.38
C LEU A 67 -3.73 -9.14 1.11
N TYR A 68 -3.78 -7.87 1.52
CA TYR A 68 -3.70 -7.51 2.93
C TYR A 68 -4.90 -8.00 3.72
N HIS A 69 -6.10 -7.85 3.18
CA HIS A 69 -7.32 -8.39 3.76
C HIS A 69 -7.22 -9.91 3.93
N GLN A 70 -6.70 -10.63 2.94
CA GLN A 70 -6.48 -12.09 3.04
C GLN A 70 -5.52 -12.43 4.18
N VAL A 71 -4.35 -11.80 4.24
CA VAL A 71 -3.34 -12.09 5.28
C VAL A 71 -3.87 -11.74 6.68
N LEU A 72 -4.48 -10.56 6.86
CA LEU A 72 -5.06 -10.13 8.13
C LEU A 72 -6.22 -11.03 8.56
N SER A 73 -7.08 -11.43 7.61
CA SER A 73 -8.18 -12.37 7.87
C SER A 73 -7.65 -13.73 8.31
N CYS A 74 -6.64 -14.26 7.61
CA CYS A 74 -5.99 -15.52 7.97
C CYS A 74 -5.36 -15.47 9.35
N ALA A 75 -4.67 -14.38 9.70
CA ALA A 75 -4.10 -14.20 11.04
C ALA A 75 -5.18 -14.09 12.13
N ALA A 76 -6.31 -13.45 11.82
CA ALA A 76 -7.47 -13.36 12.71
C ALA A 76 -8.23 -14.70 12.89
N LEU A 77 -7.95 -15.72 12.08
CA LEU A 77 -8.60 -17.04 12.11
C LEU A 77 -7.95 -18.04 13.07
N SER A 78 -7.12 -17.59 14.02
CA SER A 78 -6.52 -18.50 15.00
C SER A 78 -7.55 -19.42 15.67
N ALA A 79 -7.25 -20.72 15.67
CA ALA A 79 -8.08 -21.75 16.30
C ALA A 79 -8.19 -21.57 17.83
N VAL A 80 -7.31 -20.76 18.42
CA VAL A 80 -7.29 -20.44 19.84
C VAL A 80 -8.05 -19.13 20.08
N PRO A 81 -9.24 -19.15 20.74
CA PRO A 81 -10.07 -17.95 20.93
C PRO A 81 -9.34 -16.80 21.63
N ARG A 82 -8.47 -17.11 22.61
CA ARG A 82 -7.64 -16.11 23.31
C ARG A 82 -6.73 -15.36 22.35
N LEU A 83 -6.07 -16.08 21.44
CA LEU A 83 -5.11 -15.51 20.49
C LEU A 83 -5.83 -14.63 19.46
N LYS A 84 -7.03 -15.02 19.02
CA LYS A 84 -7.89 -14.20 18.16
C LYS A 84 -8.32 -12.88 18.83
N CYS A 85 -8.78 -12.96 20.09
CA CYS A 85 -9.14 -11.76 20.86
C CYS A 85 -7.93 -10.84 21.06
N LEU A 86 -6.76 -11.43 21.33
CA LEU A 86 -5.52 -10.67 21.49
C LEU A 86 -5.07 -10.02 20.18
N PHE A 87 -5.14 -10.72 19.04
CA PHE A 87 -4.86 -10.16 17.72
C PHE A 87 -5.71 -8.92 17.46
N ARG A 88 -7.04 -9.04 17.63
CA ARG A 88 -7.95 -7.92 17.43
C ARG A 88 -7.58 -6.73 18.33
N ARG A 89 -7.31 -6.99 19.61
CA ARG A 89 -6.95 -5.94 20.57
C ARG A 89 -5.62 -5.26 20.23
N ILE A 90 -4.63 -6.01 19.74
CA ILE A 90 -3.35 -5.46 19.26
C ILE A 90 -3.58 -4.54 18.07
N ILE A 91 -4.30 -5.02 17.03
CA ILE A 91 -4.57 -4.22 15.82
C ILE A 91 -5.36 -2.96 16.16
N GLU A 92 -6.41 -3.07 16.99
CA GLU A 92 -7.18 -1.92 17.48
C GLU A 92 -6.27 -0.92 18.19
N THR A 93 -5.41 -1.39 19.09
CA THR A 93 -4.49 -0.51 19.83
C THR A 93 -3.52 0.20 18.89
N VAL A 94 -2.84 -0.53 18.00
CA VAL A 94 -1.89 0.03 17.03
C VAL A 94 -2.55 1.04 16.09
N LEU A 95 -3.81 0.82 15.69
CA LEU A 95 -4.57 1.77 14.85
C LEU A 95 -4.84 3.11 15.56
N PHE A 96 -4.95 3.11 16.89
CA PHE A 96 -5.19 4.33 17.67
C PHE A 96 -3.91 4.99 18.18
N LEU A 97 -2.77 4.31 18.11
CA LEU A 97 -1.50 4.86 18.56
C LEU A 97 -0.96 5.87 17.54
N CYS A 98 -0.60 7.06 18.02
CA CYS A 98 0.03 8.09 17.19
C CYS A 98 1.51 7.79 16.91
N ASP A 99 2.17 7.08 17.84
CA ASP A 99 3.59 6.73 17.75
C ASP A 99 3.77 5.20 17.83
N PRO A 100 4.73 4.64 17.08
CA PRO A 100 5.00 3.20 17.11
C PRO A 100 5.51 2.79 18.50
N PHE A 101 4.91 1.74 19.07
CA PHE A 101 5.31 1.15 20.35
C PHE A 101 6.30 -0.01 20.14
N GLY A 102 7.24 -0.17 21.08
CA GLY A 102 8.03 -1.40 21.21
C GLY A 102 7.16 -2.58 21.66
N VAL A 103 7.67 -3.80 21.52
CA VAL A 103 6.89 -5.00 21.91
C VAL A 103 6.65 -5.02 23.42
N ASP A 104 7.66 -4.65 24.21
CA ASP A 104 7.56 -4.57 25.68
C ASP A 104 6.53 -3.53 26.14
N ASP A 105 6.53 -2.34 25.54
CA ASP A 105 5.58 -1.29 25.89
C ASP A 105 4.15 -1.71 25.54
N LEU A 106 3.97 -2.38 24.40
CA LEU A 106 2.68 -2.89 23.97
C LEU A 106 2.21 -4.05 24.87
N ALA A 107 3.13 -4.92 25.30
CA ALA A 107 2.87 -5.99 26.27
C ALA A 107 2.42 -5.42 27.61
N CYS A 108 3.10 -4.38 28.09
CA CYS A 108 2.72 -3.66 29.30
C CYS A 108 1.33 -3.03 29.18
N LEU A 109 1.06 -2.31 28.08
CA LEU A 109 -0.23 -1.65 27.83
C LEU A 109 -1.40 -2.64 27.77
N LEU A 110 -1.16 -3.82 27.21
CA LEU A 110 -2.18 -4.85 27.03
C LEU A 110 -2.26 -5.84 28.20
N TRP A 111 -1.37 -5.75 29.20
CA TRP A 111 -1.22 -6.76 30.26
C TRP A 111 -1.10 -8.19 29.70
N VAL A 112 -0.16 -8.39 28.77
CA VAL A 112 0.16 -9.71 28.20
C VAL A 112 1.67 -9.94 28.19
N GLU A 113 2.09 -11.17 27.91
CA GLU A 113 3.50 -11.51 27.74
C GLU A 113 3.99 -11.08 26.34
N PRO A 114 5.22 -10.57 26.19
CA PRO A 114 5.80 -10.24 24.88
C PRO A 114 5.79 -11.42 23.90
N GLU A 115 5.95 -12.65 24.41
CA GLU A 115 5.89 -13.88 23.63
C GLU A 115 4.52 -14.11 23.00
N ASP A 116 3.44 -13.75 23.71
CA ASP A 116 2.08 -13.82 23.19
C ASP A 116 1.91 -12.84 22.02
N ILE A 117 2.48 -11.63 22.11
CA ILE A 117 2.46 -10.65 21.01
C ILE A 117 3.19 -11.18 19.79
N HIS A 118 4.41 -11.72 19.97
CA HIS A 118 5.18 -12.33 18.89
C HIS A 118 4.42 -13.50 18.25
N ALA A 119 3.84 -14.38 19.06
CA ALA A 119 3.08 -15.53 18.58
C ALA A 119 1.85 -15.11 17.75
N VAL A 120 1.17 -14.05 18.19
CA VAL A 120 0.00 -13.47 17.51
C VAL A 120 0.39 -12.81 16.18
N LEU A 121 1.44 -12.00 16.18
CA LEU A 121 1.85 -11.22 15.01
C LEU A 121 2.65 -12.02 13.98
N LYS A 122 3.14 -13.22 14.33
CA LYS A 122 3.88 -14.11 13.44
C LYS A 122 3.18 -14.35 12.10
N GLY A 123 1.84 -14.44 12.10
CA GLY A 123 1.04 -14.63 10.87
C GLY A 123 0.94 -13.40 9.96
N CYS A 124 1.30 -12.22 10.46
CA CYS A 124 1.23 -10.94 9.75
C CYS A 124 2.59 -10.31 9.49
N GLY A 125 3.70 -11.00 9.73
CA GLY A 125 5.05 -10.44 9.58
C GLY A 125 5.39 -9.92 8.17
N SER A 126 4.59 -10.26 7.15
CA SER A 126 4.69 -9.72 5.79
C SER A 126 4.06 -8.32 5.62
N ILE A 127 3.27 -7.85 6.60
CA ILE A 127 2.53 -6.58 6.55
C ILE A 127 2.85 -5.73 7.78
N ILE A 128 3.03 -6.36 8.94
CA ILE A 128 3.34 -5.70 10.21
C ILE A 128 4.81 -5.91 10.50
N LEU A 129 5.57 -4.81 10.48
CA LEU A 129 6.96 -4.81 10.93
C LEU A 129 6.96 -4.83 12.46
N VAL A 130 7.43 -5.92 13.04
CA VAL A 130 7.70 -6.01 14.48
C VAL A 130 9.18 -5.67 14.68
N PRO A 131 9.52 -4.61 15.42
CA PRO A 131 10.91 -4.32 15.73
C PRO A 131 11.51 -5.48 16.52
N ASP A 132 12.70 -5.95 16.13
CA ASP A 132 13.48 -6.87 16.96
C ASP A 132 13.99 -6.05 18.17
N ASP A 133 13.57 -6.40 19.38
CA ASP A 133 14.13 -5.87 20.61
C ASP A 133 15.59 -6.34 20.71
N ARG A 134 16.51 -5.48 20.26
CA ARG A 134 17.95 -5.59 20.50
C ARG A 134 18.43 -4.48 21.41
#